data_AF-A0A2A5HFW6-F1
#
_entry.id   AF-A0A2A5HFW6-F1
#
_cell.length_a   1.000
_cell.length_b   1.000
_cell.length_c   1.000
_cell.angle_alpha   90.00
_cell.angle_beta   90.00
_cell.angle_gamma   90.00
#
_symmetry.space_group_name_H-M   'P 1'
#
loop_
_entity.id
_entity.type
_entity.pdbx_description
1 polymer ?
#
loop_
_entity_poly.entity_id
_entity_poly.type
_entity_poly.pdbx_seq_one_letter_code
_entity_poly.pdbx_strand_id
1 'polypeptide(L)'
;MKKNNRLALALCSFLSVVTPTVGFTEAAYNTGVHRNLFTEMNVANSTQVTQKVQSAYQQLFYGEPNNQALMFDHGSDMAFIKAVDSNDIRSEGMSYGMIIAVMMDDQAAFDRLWKFSKQYMQHQNGDLKYYFSWQLNTTEPFSMIDPNPAPDGEEYFATALMFAANRWGNGTGVLDYSAEANIILNEMVNKAPNSTIVPMINPQANQIVFTPNSGSEAYTDPSYHTPAFYELWSRWATQDKQYWLTVADTSRDFFTVAAHPSTGLYSEYADFDGTPKVTSFNPNSHLSAFDQMRTIQNVAVDWAWFEKDSRAIELSNRILSFYHSRVNGYVTVYTMAGEPQVDYRMEGHVAMNAVAALAADIPEARDFVTDLWELPVPTGTYRYYNGLLYMLGLLHTSGEFKIYKPQSGSSSSSSTSSSSSSSSSSSSSSSSSSSSSSSSSGGTSSCTGVNSYPDWVSSDWPGGPANHNESGDLMQDGGKLYSANWYTNMRPGSDASWSLVGGCDSSGSSSSSSSSSSNSSSSSSSSSSSSSSSSSSSSSSSSSSSSSSSSSSSSSSSSSSGGTDICLGINVYPNWTAADWSGGQLNHSEGGDSMQHGGNLYSANWYTKSVPGSDASWTLVGSCN
;
A
#
# COMPACT_ATOMS: atom_id res chain seq x y z
N MET A 1 -47.51 12.15 -61.16
CA MET A 1 -46.31 12.66 -60.45
C MET A 1 -45.69 11.54 -59.64
N LYS A 2 -44.42 11.65 -59.25
CA LYS A 2 -43.63 10.59 -58.58
C LYS A 2 -44.18 10.23 -57.19
N LYS A 3 -44.17 8.94 -56.82
CA LYS A 3 -43.23 8.40 -55.82
C LYS A 3 -43.37 6.87 -55.69
N ASN A 4 -42.26 6.16 -55.91
CA ASN A 4 -42.08 4.79 -55.43
C ASN A 4 -41.95 4.83 -53.90
N ASN A 5 -42.52 3.85 -53.21
CA ASN A 5 -42.01 3.41 -51.91
C ASN A 5 -41.92 1.88 -51.96
N ARG A 6 -40.68 1.36 -51.96
CA ARG A 6 -40.41 -0.06 -51.77
C ARG A 6 -40.49 -0.36 -50.27
N LEU A 7 -41.16 -1.45 -49.88
CA LEU A 7 -40.95 -2.02 -48.55
C LEU A 7 -39.49 -2.48 -48.46
N ALA A 8 -38.73 -1.90 -47.54
CA ALA A 8 -37.49 -2.49 -47.04
C ALA A 8 -37.82 -3.24 -45.75
N LEU A 9 -37.87 -4.57 -45.82
CA LEU A 9 -38.06 -5.41 -44.65
C LEU A 9 -36.72 -5.48 -43.90
N ALA A 10 -36.53 -4.62 -42.90
CA ALA A 10 -35.35 -4.67 -42.05
C ALA A 10 -35.44 -5.89 -41.13
N LEU A 11 -34.69 -6.96 -41.45
CA LEU A 11 -34.37 -7.98 -40.46
C LEU A 11 -33.41 -7.35 -39.43
N CYS A 12 -33.95 -6.87 -38.31
CA CYS A 12 -33.17 -6.75 -37.09
C CYS A 12 -32.85 -8.17 -36.60
N SER A 13 -31.74 -8.72 -37.10
CA SER A 13 -31.06 -9.82 -36.43
C SER A 13 -30.57 -9.30 -35.07
N PHE A 14 -31.36 -9.56 -34.02
CA PHE A 14 -30.89 -9.50 -32.65
C PHE A 14 -29.76 -10.52 -32.50
N LEU A 15 -28.52 -10.04 -32.72
CA LEU A 15 -27.37 -10.63 -32.06
C LEU A 15 -27.58 -10.38 -30.57
N SER A 16 -28.16 -11.37 -29.88
CA SER A 16 -27.96 -11.48 -28.45
C SER A 16 -26.46 -11.51 -28.24
N VAL A 17 -25.90 -10.40 -27.77
CA VAL A 17 -24.62 -10.41 -27.08
C VAL A 17 -24.88 -11.25 -25.85
N VAL A 18 -24.59 -12.54 -25.96
CA VAL A 18 -24.35 -13.37 -24.80
C VAL A 18 -23.10 -12.78 -24.18
N THR A 19 -23.29 -11.83 -23.26
CA THR A 19 -22.27 -11.51 -22.28
C THR A 19 -21.91 -12.85 -21.65
N PRO A 20 -20.66 -13.32 -21.76
CA PRO A 20 -20.27 -14.48 -21.00
C PRO A 20 -20.45 -14.08 -19.54
N THR A 21 -21.41 -14.70 -18.86
CA THR A 21 -21.34 -14.81 -17.41
C THR A 21 -20.05 -15.56 -17.14
N VAL A 22 -19.00 -14.81 -16.79
CA VAL A 22 -17.71 -15.35 -16.37
C VAL A 22 -18.00 -16.02 -15.04
N GLY A 23 -18.40 -17.29 -15.12
CA GLY A 23 -18.85 -18.05 -13.97
C GLY A 23 -17.73 -18.16 -12.95
N PHE A 24 -18.09 -18.07 -11.68
CA PHE A 24 -17.18 -18.29 -10.57
C PHE A 24 -16.46 -19.63 -10.76
N THR A 25 -15.17 -19.55 -11.09
CA THR A 25 -14.28 -20.70 -11.14
C THR A 25 -13.80 -20.97 -9.72
N GLU A 26 -14.09 -22.17 -9.23
CA GLU A 26 -13.79 -22.70 -7.89
C GLU A 26 -12.82 -21.87 -7.02
N ALA A 27 -13.28 -21.53 -5.82
CA ALA A 27 -12.62 -20.81 -4.74
C ALA A 27 -11.08 -20.75 -4.83
N ALA A 28 -10.51 -19.53 -4.80
CA ALA A 28 -9.08 -19.32 -5.01
C ALA A 28 -8.18 -20.10 -4.02
N TYR A 29 -8.68 -20.41 -2.81
CA TYR A 29 -7.98 -21.29 -1.88
C TYR A 29 -7.78 -22.71 -2.42
N ASN A 30 -8.71 -23.25 -3.22
CA ASN A 30 -8.60 -24.59 -3.79
C ASN A 30 -7.73 -24.60 -5.05
N THR A 31 -8.02 -23.70 -5.99
CA THR A 31 -7.39 -23.66 -7.33
C THR A 31 -6.02 -22.98 -7.35
N GLY A 32 -5.77 -22.04 -6.42
CA GLY A 32 -4.65 -21.10 -6.51
C GLY A 32 -4.84 -19.98 -7.53
N VAL A 33 -5.93 -20.01 -8.31
CA VAL A 33 -6.24 -19.01 -9.33
C VAL A 33 -7.02 -17.88 -8.67
N HIS A 34 -6.51 -16.66 -8.80
CA HIS A 34 -7.13 -15.45 -8.27
C HIS A 34 -7.69 -14.64 -9.44
N ARG A 35 -8.92 -14.14 -9.30
CA ARG A 35 -9.63 -13.40 -10.35
C ARG A 35 -8.94 -12.08 -10.69
N ASN A 36 -8.83 -11.77 -11.97
CA ASN A 36 -8.31 -10.49 -12.47
C ASN A 36 -9.45 -9.77 -13.20
N LEU A 37 -10.21 -9.00 -12.43
CA LEU A 37 -11.44 -8.33 -12.88
C LEU A 37 -11.18 -7.36 -14.04
N PHE A 38 -10.04 -6.67 -14.05
CA PHE A 38 -9.67 -5.79 -15.15
C PHE A 38 -9.58 -6.52 -16.50
N THR A 39 -9.02 -7.74 -16.50
CA THR A 39 -8.95 -8.56 -17.72
C THR A 39 -10.27 -9.28 -18.02
N GLU A 40 -10.92 -9.88 -17.01
CA GLU A 40 -12.20 -10.60 -17.15
C GLU A 40 -13.31 -9.69 -17.70
N MET A 41 -13.35 -8.43 -17.25
CA MET A 41 -14.36 -7.46 -17.66
C MET A 41 -13.95 -6.60 -18.87
N ASN A 42 -12.82 -6.94 -19.53
CA ASN A 42 -12.29 -6.19 -20.68
C ASN A 42 -12.15 -4.68 -20.38
N VAL A 43 -11.52 -4.34 -19.25
CA VAL A 43 -11.15 -2.97 -18.86
C VAL A 43 -9.70 -2.69 -19.25
N ALA A 44 -8.80 -3.65 -19.02
CA ALA A 44 -7.39 -3.57 -19.40
C ALA A 44 -6.80 -4.96 -19.73
N ASN A 45 -5.67 -5.01 -20.44
CA ASN A 45 -4.92 -6.25 -20.62
C ASN A 45 -3.96 -6.51 -19.44
N SER A 46 -3.50 -7.75 -19.28
CA SER A 46 -2.67 -8.16 -18.13
C SER A 46 -1.38 -7.35 -17.98
N THR A 47 -0.69 -7.02 -19.08
CA THR A 47 0.52 -6.18 -19.05
C THR A 47 0.23 -4.79 -18.49
N GLN A 48 -0.86 -4.15 -18.92
CA GLN A 48 -1.29 -2.86 -18.38
C GLN A 48 -1.63 -2.96 -16.89
N VAL A 49 -2.30 -4.04 -16.47
CA VAL A 49 -2.67 -4.28 -15.06
C VAL A 49 -1.42 -4.40 -14.20
N THR A 50 -0.45 -5.25 -14.58
CA THR A 50 0.84 -5.36 -13.88
C THR A 50 1.55 -4.01 -13.81
N GLN A 51 1.59 -3.24 -14.90
CA GLN A 51 2.19 -1.90 -14.91
C GLN A 51 1.49 -0.93 -13.95
N LYS A 52 0.15 -0.89 -13.88
CA LYS A 52 -0.60 -0.02 -12.95
C LYS A 52 -0.35 -0.42 -11.49
N VAL A 53 -0.34 -1.71 -11.16
CA VAL A 53 -0.04 -2.22 -9.81
C VAL A 53 1.38 -1.85 -9.38
N GLN A 54 2.39 -2.12 -10.22
CA GLN A 54 3.79 -1.79 -9.91
C GLN A 54 4.02 -0.28 -9.79
N SER A 55 3.44 0.53 -10.69
CA SER A 55 3.55 1.99 -10.62
C SER A 55 2.89 2.57 -9.36
N ALA A 56 1.74 2.02 -8.94
CA ALA A 56 1.05 2.42 -7.73
C ALA A 56 1.88 2.11 -6.48
N TYR A 57 2.46 0.90 -6.41
CA TYR A 57 3.35 0.51 -5.32
C TYR A 57 4.56 1.44 -5.24
N GLN A 58 5.26 1.64 -6.36
CA GLN A 58 6.44 2.52 -6.43
C GLN A 58 6.11 3.95 -6.00
N GLN A 59 4.97 4.52 -6.41
CA GLN A 59 4.57 5.86 -5.98
C GLN A 59 4.29 5.92 -4.46
N LEU A 60 3.53 4.96 -3.93
CA LEU A 60 3.06 5.01 -2.55
C LEU A 60 4.12 4.61 -1.53
N PHE A 61 5.08 3.76 -1.89
CA PHE A 61 6.15 3.32 -0.98
C PHE A 61 7.46 4.09 -1.20
N TYR A 62 7.74 4.53 -2.43
CA TYR A 62 9.05 5.03 -2.83
C TYR A 62 9.00 6.32 -3.70
N GLY A 63 7.84 6.99 -3.76
CA GLY A 63 7.65 8.24 -4.50
C GLY A 63 8.19 9.47 -3.76
N GLU A 64 7.83 10.65 -4.26
CA GLU A 64 8.20 11.93 -3.64
C GLU A 64 7.62 12.04 -2.20
N PRO A 65 8.45 12.28 -1.16
CA PRO A 65 8.01 12.20 0.25
C PRO A 65 6.91 13.19 0.67
N ASN A 66 6.82 14.37 0.06
CA ASN A 66 5.86 15.39 0.48
C ASN A 66 4.46 15.16 -0.12
N ASN A 67 4.38 14.59 -1.32
CA ASN A 67 3.14 14.50 -2.11
C ASN A 67 2.70 13.06 -2.49
N GLN A 68 3.59 12.07 -2.45
CA GLN A 68 3.32 10.71 -2.96
C GLN A 68 3.55 9.63 -1.89
N ALA A 69 4.75 9.54 -1.33
CA ALA A 69 5.10 8.41 -0.46
C ALA A 69 4.32 8.43 0.86
N LEU A 70 4.10 7.22 1.37
CA LEU A 70 3.51 6.87 2.66
C LEU A 70 4.51 6.18 3.57
N MET A 71 5.46 5.41 3.02
CA MET A 71 6.54 4.77 3.76
C MET A 71 7.72 5.73 3.92
N PHE A 72 8.25 5.81 5.15
CA PHE A 72 9.39 6.65 5.51
C PHE A 72 10.42 5.81 6.26
N ASP A 73 11.69 5.82 5.82
CA ASP A 73 12.77 5.11 6.49
C ASP A 73 13.07 5.70 7.88
N HIS A 74 13.45 4.82 8.81
CA HIS A 74 13.96 5.18 10.13
C HIS A 74 15.25 4.40 10.42
N GLY A 75 16.38 5.12 10.51
CA GLY A 75 17.68 4.49 10.60
C GLY A 75 18.03 3.71 9.33
N SER A 76 18.71 2.57 9.47
CA SER A 76 19.13 1.72 8.34
C SER A 76 18.27 0.47 8.15
N ASP A 77 17.43 0.11 9.11
CA ASP A 77 16.73 -1.18 9.13
C ASP A 77 15.31 -1.15 9.70
N MET A 78 14.72 0.04 9.86
CA MET A 78 13.31 0.24 10.19
C MET A 78 12.66 1.24 9.22
N ALA A 79 11.33 1.24 9.15
CA ALA A 79 10.54 2.22 8.41
C ALA A 79 9.12 2.27 9.00
N PHE A 80 8.37 3.32 8.69
CA PHE A 80 6.97 3.43 9.11
C PHE A 80 6.07 3.98 7.99
N ILE A 81 4.79 3.60 8.03
CA ILE A 81 3.73 4.19 7.24
C ILE A 81 3.19 5.41 7.99
N LYS A 82 3.26 6.59 7.37
CA LYS A 82 2.79 7.85 7.96
C LYS A 82 1.37 8.18 7.53
N ALA A 83 0.49 8.42 8.49
CA ALA A 83 -0.76 9.12 8.27
C ALA A 83 -0.47 10.63 8.13
N VAL A 84 -0.32 11.07 6.88
CA VAL A 84 0.20 12.40 6.54
C VAL A 84 -0.79 13.54 6.83
N ASP A 85 -2.09 13.24 6.83
CA ASP A 85 -3.19 14.16 7.12
C ASP A 85 -3.32 14.48 8.62
N SER A 86 -3.12 13.47 9.48
CA SER A 86 -3.22 13.58 10.94
C SER A 86 -1.85 13.68 11.65
N ASN A 87 -0.75 13.48 10.90
CA ASN A 87 0.63 13.53 11.36
C ASN A 87 0.92 12.57 12.53
N ASP A 88 0.43 11.34 12.39
CA ASP A 88 0.61 10.20 13.28
C ASP A 88 1.08 8.94 12.50
N ILE A 89 1.35 7.86 13.24
CA ILE A 89 1.61 6.51 12.72
C ILE A 89 0.57 5.59 13.34
N ARG A 90 -0.09 4.75 12.53
CA ARG A 90 -1.21 3.90 12.99
C ARG A 90 -0.96 2.41 12.80
N SER A 91 -1.52 1.57 13.70
CA SER A 91 -1.41 0.11 13.61
C SER A 91 -2.00 -0.42 12.30
N GLU A 92 -3.19 0.05 11.93
CA GLU A 92 -3.84 -0.10 10.63
C GLU A 92 -2.87 0.15 9.46
N GLY A 93 -2.32 1.37 9.36
CA GLY A 93 -1.44 1.74 8.25
C GLY A 93 -0.16 0.91 8.17
N MET A 94 0.41 0.56 9.32
CA MET A 94 1.60 -0.29 9.42
C MET A 94 1.32 -1.73 8.98
N SER A 95 0.20 -2.30 9.43
CA SER A 95 -0.21 -3.66 9.07
C SER A 95 -0.63 -3.76 7.60
N TYR A 96 -1.27 -2.73 7.06
CA TYR A 96 -1.57 -2.61 5.62
C TYR A 96 -0.29 -2.46 4.82
N GLY A 97 0.68 -1.66 5.30
CA GLY A 97 2.01 -1.56 4.70
C GLY A 97 2.70 -2.91 4.59
N MET A 98 2.66 -3.71 5.65
CA MET A 98 3.21 -5.07 5.67
C MET A 98 2.46 -6.02 4.73
N ILE A 99 1.11 -6.02 4.72
CA ILE A 99 0.37 -6.93 3.83
C ILE A 99 0.59 -6.56 2.36
N ILE A 100 0.69 -5.27 2.02
CA ILE A 100 1.03 -4.82 0.67
C ILE A 100 2.44 -5.27 0.29
N ALA A 101 3.44 -5.06 1.17
CA ALA A 101 4.83 -5.47 0.90
C ALA A 101 4.96 -6.98 0.64
N VAL A 102 4.28 -7.83 1.43
CA VAL A 102 4.30 -9.29 1.20
C VAL A 102 3.50 -9.74 -0.02
N MET A 103 2.56 -8.94 -0.54
CA MET A 103 1.95 -9.20 -1.86
C MET A 103 2.91 -8.82 -2.99
N MET A 104 3.65 -7.72 -2.83
CA MET A 104 4.58 -7.16 -3.82
C MET A 104 5.99 -7.82 -3.87
N ASP A 105 6.24 -8.85 -3.04
CA ASP A 105 7.55 -9.52 -2.86
C ASP A 105 8.65 -8.68 -2.18
N ASP A 106 8.29 -7.55 -1.58
CA ASP A 106 9.26 -6.64 -0.96
C ASP A 106 9.55 -7.03 0.49
N GLN A 107 10.36 -8.07 0.68
CA GLN A 107 10.80 -8.51 2.00
C GLN A 107 11.57 -7.41 2.75
N ALA A 108 12.29 -6.55 2.05
CA ALA A 108 13.07 -5.47 2.66
C ALA A 108 12.16 -4.36 3.23
N ALA A 109 11.07 -3.99 2.55
CA ALA A 109 10.04 -3.12 3.11
C ALA A 109 9.31 -3.80 4.27
N PHE A 110 8.91 -5.05 4.10
CA PHE A 110 8.22 -5.83 5.13
C PHE A 110 8.99 -5.88 6.45
N ASP A 111 10.27 -6.28 6.40
CA ASP A 111 11.12 -6.40 7.60
C ASP A 111 11.33 -5.06 8.29
N ARG A 112 11.51 -3.98 7.53
CA ARG A 112 11.66 -2.61 8.06
C ARG A 112 10.41 -2.13 8.79
N LEU A 113 9.23 -2.33 8.19
CA LEU A 113 7.95 -1.99 8.80
C LEU A 113 7.69 -2.81 10.07
N TRP A 114 7.91 -4.13 9.98
CA TRP A 114 7.68 -5.04 11.09
C TRP A 114 8.59 -4.76 12.29
N LYS A 115 9.89 -4.52 12.07
CA LYS A 115 10.82 -4.13 13.12
C LYS A 115 10.39 -2.83 13.81
N PHE A 116 9.92 -1.83 13.07
CA PHE A 116 9.39 -0.59 13.66
C PHE A 116 8.17 -0.88 14.54
N SER A 117 7.19 -1.65 14.04
CA SER A 117 6.01 -2.05 14.82
C SER A 117 6.39 -2.79 16.09
N LYS A 118 7.36 -3.70 16.04
CA LYS A 118 7.86 -4.43 17.20
C LYS A 118 8.60 -3.55 18.21
N GLN A 119 9.37 -2.57 17.74
CA GLN A 119 10.21 -1.73 18.59
C GLN A 119 9.43 -0.60 19.27
N TYR A 120 8.51 0.05 18.56
CA TYR A 120 7.87 1.28 19.02
C TYR A 120 6.37 1.11 19.35
N MET A 121 5.66 0.21 18.68
CA MET A 121 4.21 0.06 18.81
C MET A 121 3.80 -1.07 19.75
N GLN A 122 4.52 -2.21 19.72
CA GLN A 122 4.14 -3.39 20.50
C GLN A 122 4.45 -3.22 21.99
N HIS A 123 3.44 -3.44 22.83
CA HIS A 123 3.60 -3.48 24.29
C HIS A 123 4.40 -4.70 24.71
N GLN A 124 5.52 -4.46 25.41
CA GLN A 124 6.39 -5.54 25.89
C GLN A 124 5.98 -6.09 27.28
N ASN A 125 5.12 -5.37 28.02
CA ASN A 125 4.75 -5.65 29.41
C ASN A 125 3.29 -5.24 29.71
N GLY A 126 2.76 -5.66 30.85
CA GLY A 126 1.41 -5.32 31.31
C GLY A 126 0.30 -6.09 30.59
N ASP A 127 -0.95 -5.69 30.81
CA ASP A 127 -2.14 -6.39 30.27
C ASP A 127 -2.28 -6.25 28.74
N LEU A 128 -1.80 -5.13 28.20
CA LEU A 128 -1.72 -4.87 26.76
C LEU A 128 -0.58 -5.64 26.05
N LYS A 129 0.25 -6.40 26.78
CA LYS A 129 1.41 -7.10 26.21
C LYS A 129 1.06 -7.85 24.92
N TYR A 130 1.96 -7.74 23.94
CA TYR A 130 1.89 -8.26 22.58
C TYR A 130 0.88 -7.60 21.63
N TYR A 131 -0.08 -6.79 22.12
CA TYR A 131 -0.85 -5.87 21.29
C TYR A 131 -0.02 -4.62 20.93
N PHE A 132 -0.51 -3.85 19.96
CA PHE A 132 0.16 -2.70 19.38
C PHE A 132 -0.63 -1.43 19.69
N SER A 133 0.05 -0.37 20.16
CA SER A 133 -0.57 0.95 20.26
C SER A 133 -1.06 1.42 18.89
N TRP A 134 -2.33 1.84 18.82
CA TRP A 134 -2.98 2.20 17.57
C TRP A 134 -2.49 3.53 17.00
N GLN A 135 -1.87 4.39 17.82
CA GLN A 135 -1.46 5.73 17.43
C GLN A 135 -0.14 6.17 18.08
N LEU A 136 0.87 6.50 17.26
CA LEU A 136 2.18 7.04 17.67
C LEU A 136 2.44 8.41 17.04
N ASN A 137 3.31 9.21 17.68
CA ASN A 137 3.90 10.41 17.09
C ASN A 137 4.85 10.04 15.94
N THR A 138 4.96 10.89 14.90
CA THR A 138 5.84 10.66 13.74
C THR A 138 7.31 11.09 13.95
N THR A 139 7.73 11.36 15.18
CA THR A 139 9.07 11.87 15.50
C THR A 139 9.61 11.19 16.75
N GLU A 140 10.91 10.88 16.77
CA GLU A 140 11.62 10.38 17.97
C GLU A 140 11.24 11.17 19.24
N PRO A 141 10.87 10.50 20.36
CA PRO A 141 11.01 9.07 20.63
C PRO A 141 9.84 8.18 20.15
N PHE A 142 9.06 8.62 19.15
CA PHE A 142 7.88 7.94 18.59
C PHE A 142 6.86 7.53 19.67
N SER A 143 6.66 8.39 20.68
CA SER A 143 5.79 8.08 21.81
C SER A 143 4.37 7.75 21.36
N MET A 144 3.80 6.70 21.94
CA MET A 144 2.38 6.36 21.86
C MET A 144 1.54 7.57 22.25
N ILE A 145 0.66 8.02 21.34
CA ILE A 145 -0.34 9.05 21.60
C ILE A 145 -1.50 8.42 22.38
N ASP A 146 -1.93 7.24 21.95
CA ASP A 146 -2.88 6.38 22.65
C ASP A 146 -2.31 4.94 22.73
N PRO A 147 -2.04 4.40 23.94
CA PRO A 147 -1.51 3.05 24.10
C PRO A 147 -2.54 1.94 23.77
N ASN A 148 -3.82 2.23 23.64
CA ASN A 148 -4.82 1.21 23.29
C ASN A 148 -4.54 0.61 21.89
N PRO A 149 -5.01 -0.62 21.59
CA PRO A 149 -4.92 -1.18 20.25
C PRO A 149 -6.22 -0.97 19.44
N ALA A 150 -6.07 -0.99 18.12
CA ALA A 150 -7.14 -1.05 17.13
C ALA A 150 -7.05 -2.45 16.48
N PRO A 151 -7.97 -3.38 16.82
CA PRO A 151 -7.80 -4.81 16.56
C PRO A 151 -7.61 -5.23 15.10
N ASP A 152 -8.08 -4.46 14.12
CA ASP A 152 -7.82 -4.68 12.69
C ASP A 152 -6.33 -4.64 12.35
N GLY A 153 -5.57 -3.80 13.06
CA GLY A 153 -4.11 -3.78 13.05
C GLY A 153 -3.51 -5.16 13.34
N GLU A 154 -3.90 -5.77 14.46
CA GLU A 154 -3.47 -7.12 14.86
C GLU A 154 -3.85 -8.21 13.83
N GLU A 155 -5.04 -8.15 13.24
CA GLU A 155 -5.47 -9.14 12.23
C GLU A 155 -4.58 -9.12 10.98
N TYR A 156 -4.32 -7.91 10.48
CA TYR A 156 -3.48 -7.70 9.30
C TYR A 156 -2.02 -7.99 9.62
N PHE A 157 -1.51 -7.65 10.81
CA PHE A 157 -0.16 -8.05 11.25
C PHE A 157 -0.02 -9.57 11.27
N ALA A 158 -0.93 -10.28 11.95
CA ALA A 158 -0.86 -11.73 12.05
C ALA A 158 -0.94 -12.42 10.68
N THR A 159 -1.82 -11.94 9.79
CA THR A 159 -1.99 -12.49 8.44
C THR A 159 -0.79 -12.19 7.54
N ALA A 160 -0.28 -10.95 7.56
CA ALA A 160 0.89 -10.57 6.78
C ALA A 160 2.15 -11.35 7.21
N LEU A 161 2.32 -11.58 8.52
CA LEU A 161 3.38 -12.44 9.07
C LEU A 161 3.24 -13.91 8.67
N MET A 162 2.02 -14.46 8.66
CA MET A 162 1.79 -15.81 8.13
C MET A 162 2.14 -15.92 6.64
N PHE A 163 1.78 -14.91 5.83
CA PHE A 163 2.17 -14.88 4.43
C PHE A 163 3.69 -14.72 4.24
N ALA A 164 4.37 -13.92 5.06
CA ALA A 164 5.83 -13.77 5.01
C ALA A 164 6.53 -15.11 5.34
N ALA A 165 6.10 -15.81 6.39
CA ALA A 165 6.57 -17.15 6.72
C ALA A 165 6.37 -18.15 5.56
N ASN A 166 5.24 -18.07 4.86
CA ASN A 166 4.90 -18.98 3.77
C ASN A 166 5.60 -18.64 2.44
N ARG A 167 5.87 -17.35 2.18
CA ARG A 167 6.51 -16.84 0.96
C ARG A 167 8.03 -16.91 1.02
N TRP A 168 8.63 -16.47 2.13
CA TRP A 168 10.09 -16.32 2.28
C TRP A 168 10.73 -17.27 3.30
N GLY A 169 9.92 -17.97 4.11
CA GLY A 169 10.39 -18.74 5.26
C GLY A 169 10.56 -17.87 6.52
N ASN A 170 10.81 -18.49 7.67
CA ASN A 170 11.07 -17.76 8.91
C ASN A 170 12.55 -17.36 9.01
N GLY A 171 12.80 -16.11 9.42
CA GLY A 171 14.10 -15.61 9.82
C GLY A 171 14.43 -15.94 11.29
N THR A 172 15.15 -15.03 11.95
CA THR A 172 15.58 -15.20 13.36
C THR A 172 15.14 -14.04 14.24
N GLY A 173 14.88 -14.30 15.53
CA GLY A 173 14.44 -13.26 16.47
C GLY A 173 13.06 -12.76 16.09
N VAL A 174 12.87 -11.43 16.01
CA VAL A 174 11.59 -10.86 15.58
C VAL A 174 11.24 -11.20 14.12
N LEU A 175 12.18 -11.68 13.31
CA LEU A 175 11.91 -12.11 11.93
C LEU A 175 11.47 -13.59 11.82
N ASP A 176 11.26 -14.29 12.95
CA ASP A 176 10.50 -15.56 12.94
C ASP A 176 9.01 -15.24 12.81
N TYR A 177 8.58 -14.94 11.58
CA TYR A 177 7.25 -14.41 11.29
C TYR A 177 6.14 -15.35 11.77
N SER A 178 6.32 -16.67 11.63
CA SER A 178 5.35 -17.65 12.12
C SER A 178 5.23 -17.64 13.65
N ALA A 179 6.35 -17.55 14.38
CA ALA A 179 6.29 -17.46 15.84
C ALA A 179 5.58 -16.18 16.29
N GLU A 180 5.89 -15.04 15.67
CA GLU A 180 5.29 -13.74 15.97
C GLU A 180 3.79 -13.68 15.64
N ALA A 181 3.37 -14.18 14.48
CA ALA A 181 1.94 -14.29 14.13
C ALA A 181 1.16 -15.10 15.17
N ASN A 182 1.74 -16.21 15.64
CA ASN A 182 1.09 -17.08 16.62
C ASN A 182 1.04 -16.47 18.03
N ILE A 183 1.98 -15.59 18.39
CA ILE A 183 1.89 -14.82 19.63
C ILE A 183 0.70 -13.86 19.58
N ILE A 184 0.53 -13.12 18.47
CA ILE A 184 -0.59 -12.19 18.28
C ILE A 184 -1.92 -12.95 18.34
N LEU A 185 -2.09 -14.00 17.53
CA LEU A 185 -3.33 -14.78 17.50
C LEU A 185 -3.68 -15.40 18.86
N ASN A 186 -2.69 -15.90 19.61
CA ASN A 186 -2.94 -16.41 20.95
C ASN A 186 -3.49 -15.31 21.88
N GLU A 187 -2.90 -14.12 21.87
CA GLU A 187 -3.32 -13.02 22.75
C GLU A 187 -4.67 -12.42 22.33
N MET A 188 -5.04 -12.48 21.06
CA MET A 188 -6.38 -12.08 20.58
C MET A 188 -7.52 -12.91 21.20
N VAL A 189 -7.27 -14.14 21.67
CA VAL A 189 -8.30 -15.06 22.19
C VAL A 189 -8.06 -15.52 23.64
N ASN A 190 -6.80 -15.64 24.08
CA ASN A 190 -6.39 -16.25 25.36
C ASN A 190 -5.80 -15.23 26.35
N LYS A 191 -6.46 -14.08 26.60
CA LYS A 191 -6.04 -13.16 27.67
C LYS A 191 -6.12 -13.82 29.05
N ALA A 192 -5.20 -13.41 29.93
CA ALA A 192 -5.15 -13.92 31.30
C ALA A 192 -6.45 -13.59 32.08
N PRO A 193 -7.02 -14.50 32.89
CA PRO A 193 -8.31 -14.28 33.58
C PRO A 193 -8.37 -13.09 34.55
N ASN A 194 -7.22 -12.52 34.91
CA ASN A 194 -7.07 -11.35 35.79
C ASN A 194 -6.60 -10.08 35.06
N SER A 195 -6.56 -10.10 33.74
CA SER A 195 -6.22 -8.95 32.89
C SER A 195 -7.35 -7.90 32.96
N THR A 196 -6.98 -6.61 32.96
CA THR A 196 -7.91 -5.48 32.81
C THR A 196 -8.34 -5.24 31.35
N ILE A 197 -7.60 -5.84 30.42
CA ILE A 197 -7.82 -5.92 28.98
C ILE A 197 -8.37 -7.30 28.62
N VAL A 198 -9.34 -7.37 27.73
CA VAL A 198 -10.01 -8.61 27.33
C VAL A 198 -9.47 -9.16 26.00
N PRO A 199 -9.85 -10.39 25.60
CA PRO A 199 -9.59 -10.87 24.25
C PRO A 199 -10.17 -9.92 23.18
N MET A 200 -9.47 -9.76 22.06
CA MET A 200 -9.98 -9.05 20.88
C MET A 200 -11.15 -9.77 20.22
N ILE A 201 -11.23 -11.11 20.34
CA ILE A 201 -12.42 -11.86 19.96
C ILE A 201 -13.27 -12.08 21.21
N ASN A 202 -14.42 -11.41 21.31
CA ASN A 202 -15.34 -11.56 22.42
C ASN A 202 -15.81 -13.03 22.55
N PRO A 203 -15.55 -13.73 23.67
CA PRO A 203 -15.80 -15.18 23.78
C PRO A 203 -17.26 -15.56 23.99
N GLN A 204 -18.18 -14.59 24.07
CA GLN A 204 -19.63 -14.82 24.13
C GLN A 204 -20.28 -14.59 22.75
N ALA A 205 -19.83 -13.57 22.02
CA ALA A 205 -20.32 -13.22 20.68
C ALA A 205 -19.62 -14.00 19.55
N ASN A 206 -18.38 -14.46 19.76
CA ASN A 206 -17.46 -14.97 18.74
C ASN A 206 -17.15 -13.95 17.63
N GLN A 207 -17.13 -12.67 17.99
CA GLN A 207 -16.90 -11.54 17.09
C GLN A 207 -15.70 -10.72 17.58
N ILE A 208 -15.00 -10.07 16.66
CA ILE A 208 -14.00 -9.06 17.02
C ILE A 208 -14.68 -7.89 17.75
N VAL A 209 -13.97 -7.25 18.67
CA VAL A 209 -14.41 -6.04 19.37
C VAL A 209 -13.86 -4.79 18.69
N PHE A 210 -14.52 -3.64 18.85
CA PHE A 210 -13.94 -2.36 18.41
C PHE A 210 -12.63 -2.02 19.14
N THR A 211 -12.53 -2.30 20.45
CA THR A 211 -11.28 -2.19 21.21
C THR A 211 -11.36 -3.04 22.49
N PRO A 212 -10.29 -3.76 22.92
CA PRO A 212 -10.31 -4.75 24.00
C PRO A 212 -10.35 -4.16 25.42
N ASN A 213 -10.92 -2.97 25.59
CA ASN A 213 -11.12 -2.32 26.88
C ASN A 213 -12.42 -2.78 27.53
N SER A 214 -12.39 -3.00 28.85
CA SER A 214 -13.46 -3.63 29.65
C SER A 214 -14.78 -2.84 29.83
N GLY A 215 -15.05 -1.90 28.93
CA GLY A 215 -16.33 -1.22 28.73
C GLY A 215 -16.70 -0.96 27.26
N SER A 216 -15.81 -1.30 26.30
CA SER A 216 -16.04 -1.17 24.85
C SER A 216 -16.37 -2.51 24.18
N GLU A 217 -16.26 -3.63 24.90
CA GLU A 217 -16.68 -4.98 24.51
C GLU A 217 -18.17 -5.15 24.14
N ALA A 218 -18.98 -4.10 24.24
CA ALA A 218 -20.41 -4.20 23.90
C ALA A 218 -20.67 -4.20 22.38
N TYR A 219 -19.68 -3.84 21.55
CA TYR A 219 -19.85 -3.59 20.13
C TYR A 219 -18.59 -3.89 19.30
N THR A 220 -18.80 -3.98 17.99
CA THR A 220 -17.81 -4.27 16.94
C THR A 220 -17.79 -3.12 15.92
N ASP A 221 -16.94 -3.27 14.91
CA ASP A 221 -16.88 -2.49 13.68
C ASP A 221 -17.02 -3.48 12.51
N PRO A 222 -18.03 -3.37 11.62
CA PRO A 222 -18.20 -4.31 10.51
C PRO A 222 -16.99 -4.41 9.58
N SER A 223 -16.15 -3.38 9.52
CA SER A 223 -14.94 -3.36 8.70
C SER A 223 -13.78 -4.17 9.29
N TYR A 224 -13.86 -4.51 10.59
CA TYR A 224 -12.87 -5.35 11.28
C TYR A 224 -13.18 -6.85 11.15
N HIS A 225 -14.34 -7.24 10.62
CA HIS A 225 -14.64 -8.64 10.39
C HIS A 225 -13.89 -9.15 9.14
N THR A 226 -12.92 -10.06 9.32
CA THR A 226 -12.11 -10.64 8.23
C THR A 226 -12.22 -12.17 8.15
N PRO A 227 -13.41 -12.75 7.84
CA PRO A 227 -13.60 -14.21 7.79
C PRO A 227 -12.63 -14.94 6.85
N ALA A 228 -12.16 -14.27 5.79
CA ALA A 228 -11.13 -14.78 4.91
C ALA A 228 -9.81 -15.07 5.65
N PHE A 229 -9.41 -14.23 6.61
CA PHE A 229 -8.22 -14.42 7.42
C PHE A 229 -8.45 -15.49 8.50
N TYR A 230 -9.62 -15.49 9.14
CA TYR A 230 -10.00 -16.49 10.14
C TYR A 230 -10.02 -17.92 9.57
N GLU A 231 -10.42 -18.08 8.31
CA GLU A 231 -10.27 -19.34 7.58
C GLU A 231 -8.79 -19.77 7.47
N LEU A 232 -7.88 -18.86 7.12
CA LEU A 232 -6.44 -19.18 7.06
C LEU A 232 -5.89 -19.54 8.45
N TRP A 233 -6.26 -18.78 9.49
CA TRP A 233 -5.83 -19.05 10.86
C TRP A 233 -6.38 -20.39 11.37
N SER A 234 -7.62 -20.76 11.02
CA SER A 234 -8.19 -22.08 11.34
C SER A 234 -7.40 -23.26 10.73
N ARG A 235 -6.60 -23.00 9.69
CA ARG A 235 -5.74 -24.00 9.05
C ARG A 235 -4.30 -23.94 9.59
N TRP A 236 -3.76 -22.75 9.85
CA TRP A 236 -2.31 -22.53 10.02
C TRP A 236 -1.88 -22.07 11.42
N ALA A 237 -2.76 -21.51 12.24
CA ALA A 237 -2.44 -21.17 13.63
C ALA A 237 -2.05 -22.42 14.43
N THR A 238 -1.16 -22.29 15.40
CA THR A 238 -0.67 -23.40 16.23
C THR A 238 -1.71 -23.86 17.26
N GLN A 239 -2.64 -22.96 17.63
CA GLN A 239 -3.70 -23.17 18.62
C GLN A 239 -5.04 -22.65 18.08
N ASP A 240 -6.14 -22.96 18.77
CA ASP A 240 -7.49 -22.39 18.58
C ASP A 240 -8.09 -22.50 17.16
N LYS A 241 -7.55 -23.39 16.32
CA LYS A 241 -7.98 -23.63 14.93
C LYS A 241 -9.49 -23.73 14.75
N GLN A 242 -10.17 -24.52 15.58
CA GLN A 242 -11.61 -24.71 15.49
C GLN A 242 -12.40 -23.47 15.94
N TYR A 243 -11.85 -22.67 16.86
CA TYR A 243 -12.46 -21.42 17.30
C TYR A 243 -12.38 -20.36 16.20
N TRP A 244 -11.25 -20.24 15.51
CA TRP A 244 -11.13 -19.37 14.33
C TRP A 244 -12.13 -19.69 13.23
N LEU A 245 -12.46 -20.97 13.01
CA LEU A 245 -13.53 -21.34 12.07
C LEU A 245 -14.91 -20.88 12.56
N THR A 246 -15.20 -20.97 13.87
CA THR A 246 -16.43 -20.40 14.46
C THR A 246 -16.52 -18.88 14.27
N VAL A 247 -15.41 -18.15 14.43
CA VAL A 247 -15.35 -16.69 14.22
C VAL A 247 -15.56 -16.33 12.74
N ALA A 248 -15.05 -17.15 11.80
CA ALA A 248 -15.32 -17.01 10.37
C ALA A 248 -16.82 -17.13 10.04
N ASP A 249 -17.46 -18.19 10.52
CA ASP A 249 -18.89 -18.42 10.28
C ASP A 249 -19.77 -17.37 10.97
N THR A 250 -19.40 -16.95 12.19
CA THR A 250 -20.10 -15.86 12.91
C THR A 250 -20.01 -14.53 12.17
N SER A 251 -18.86 -14.22 11.56
CA SER A 251 -18.65 -12.96 10.82
C SER A 251 -19.44 -12.90 9.51
N ARG A 252 -19.60 -14.03 8.83
CA ARG A 252 -20.48 -14.19 7.66
C ARG A 252 -21.96 -13.93 8.02
N ASP A 253 -22.41 -14.49 9.14
CA ASP A 253 -23.75 -14.22 9.66
C ASP A 253 -23.91 -12.75 10.08
N PHE A 254 -22.90 -12.17 10.72
CA PHE A 254 -22.87 -10.77 11.12
C PHE A 254 -23.04 -9.80 9.92
N PHE A 255 -22.32 -10.02 8.81
CA PHE A 255 -22.50 -9.23 7.59
C PHE A 255 -23.94 -9.23 7.07
N THR A 256 -24.67 -10.34 7.25
CA THR A 256 -26.07 -10.44 6.82
C THR A 256 -27.00 -9.56 7.65
N VAL A 257 -26.76 -9.44 8.96
CA VAL A 257 -27.61 -8.67 9.89
C VAL A 257 -27.21 -7.20 9.99
N ALA A 258 -25.93 -6.87 9.80
CA ALA A 258 -25.43 -5.50 9.81
C ALA A 258 -25.72 -4.72 8.51
N ALA A 259 -25.92 -5.41 7.38
CA ALA A 259 -26.23 -4.77 6.11
C ALA A 259 -27.66 -4.20 6.09
N HIS A 260 -27.79 -2.89 5.87
CA HIS A 260 -29.12 -2.26 5.79
C HIS A 260 -29.97 -2.89 4.65
N PRO A 261 -31.23 -3.31 4.92
CA PRO A 261 -31.98 -4.18 4.02
C PRO A 261 -32.31 -3.56 2.65
N SER A 262 -32.37 -2.23 2.55
CA SER A 262 -32.72 -1.54 1.30
C SER A 262 -31.53 -0.97 0.54
N THR A 263 -30.39 -0.71 1.21
CA THR A 263 -29.25 0.02 0.63
C THR A 263 -27.96 -0.80 0.61
N GLY A 264 -27.87 -1.88 1.39
CA GLY A 264 -26.65 -2.68 1.54
C GLY A 264 -25.53 -1.98 2.32
N LEU A 265 -25.74 -0.75 2.79
CA LEU A 265 -24.78 0.01 3.58
C LEU A 265 -24.54 -0.64 4.95
N TYR A 266 -23.32 -0.50 5.44
CA TYR A 266 -22.92 -0.82 6.82
C TYR A 266 -22.61 0.48 7.57
N SER A 267 -22.80 0.51 8.88
CA SER A 267 -22.30 1.60 9.72
C SER A 267 -20.81 1.41 10.01
N GLU A 268 -20.12 2.46 10.46
CA GLU A 268 -18.76 2.32 11.00
C GLU A 268 -18.75 1.38 12.21
N TYR A 269 -19.54 1.66 13.25
CA TYR A 269 -19.62 0.82 14.44
C TYR A 269 -21.01 0.18 14.54
N ALA A 270 -21.08 -1.02 15.13
CA ALA A 270 -22.33 -1.74 15.32
C ALA A 270 -22.30 -2.60 16.59
N ASP A 271 -23.42 -2.70 17.31
CA ASP A 271 -23.59 -3.74 18.33
C ASP A 271 -23.53 -5.13 17.67
N PHE A 272 -23.19 -6.18 18.42
CA PHE A 272 -22.96 -7.53 17.87
C PHE A 272 -24.17 -8.18 17.15
N ASP A 273 -25.35 -7.57 17.23
CA ASP A 273 -26.55 -7.96 16.48
C ASP A 273 -26.68 -7.25 15.10
N GLY A 274 -25.71 -6.41 14.75
CA GLY A 274 -25.65 -5.63 13.52
C GLY A 274 -26.29 -4.24 13.63
N THR A 275 -26.85 -3.85 14.78
CA THR A 275 -27.49 -2.52 14.90
C THR A 275 -26.45 -1.38 14.98
N PRO A 276 -26.61 -0.28 14.22
CA PRO A 276 -25.65 0.82 14.20
C PRO A 276 -25.39 1.45 15.57
N LYS A 277 -24.12 1.54 15.95
CA LYS A 277 -23.70 2.00 17.28
C LYS A 277 -23.42 3.50 17.29
N VAL A 278 -24.11 4.23 18.17
CA VAL A 278 -23.77 5.63 18.47
C VAL A 278 -22.73 5.68 19.58
N THR A 279 -21.61 6.36 19.35
CA THR A 279 -20.63 6.72 20.38
C THR A 279 -20.51 8.24 20.56
N SER A 280 -20.01 8.68 21.71
CA SER A 280 -19.84 10.11 22.02
C SER A 280 -18.56 10.73 21.44
N PHE A 281 -17.59 9.89 21.06
CA PHE A 281 -16.27 10.32 20.57
C PHE A 281 -16.13 10.28 19.05
N ASN A 282 -16.90 9.43 18.35
CA ASN A 282 -17.02 9.46 16.89
C ASN A 282 -18.47 9.80 16.48
N PRO A 283 -18.75 11.01 15.94
CA PRO A 283 -20.08 11.40 15.49
C PRO A 283 -20.59 10.57 14.31
N ASN A 284 -19.71 9.96 13.52
CA ASN A 284 -20.04 9.15 12.34
C ASN A 284 -20.27 7.67 12.66
N SER A 285 -20.03 7.23 13.90
CA SER A 285 -20.11 5.82 14.34
C SER A 285 -21.36 5.04 13.89
N HIS A 286 -22.51 5.71 13.80
CA HIS A 286 -23.80 5.13 13.41
C HIS A 286 -24.18 5.38 11.93
N LEU A 287 -23.30 6.03 11.17
CA LEU A 287 -23.42 6.35 9.75
C LEU A 287 -22.58 5.37 8.93
N SER A 288 -22.91 5.29 7.65
CA SER A 288 -22.06 4.66 6.65
C SER A 288 -20.99 5.67 6.23
N ALA A 289 -19.83 5.67 6.89
CA ALA A 289 -18.75 6.64 6.68
C ALA A 289 -17.42 6.00 6.24
N PHE A 290 -16.34 6.12 7.00
CA PHE A 290 -14.97 5.84 6.54
C PHE A 290 -14.56 4.38 6.71
N ASP A 291 -14.75 3.82 7.91
CA ASP A 291 -14.35 2.44 8.22
C ASP A 291 -15.16 1.43 7.38
N GLN A 292 -16.48 1.66 7.25
CA GLN A 292 -17.41 0.78 6.51
C GLN A 292 -17.03 0.52 5.06
N MET A 293 -16.21 1.38 4.44
CA MET A 293 -15.77 1.19 3.06
C MET A 293 -15.08 -0.16 2.89
N ARG A 294 -14.31 -0.63 3.89
CA ARG A 294 -13.61 -1.93 3.84
C ARG A 294 -14.54 -3.12 4.06
N THR A 295 -15.73 -2.93 4.64
CA THR A 295 -16.66 -4.03 4.94
C THR A 295 -17.02 -4.83 3.70
N ILE A 296 -17.30 -4.15 2.57
CA ILE A 296 -17.66 -4.86 1.34
C ILE A 296 -16.47 -5.52 0.64
N GLN A 297 -15.24 -5.00 0.82
CA GLN A 297 -14.02 -5.72 0.45
C GLN A 297 -13.98 -7.06 1.21
N ASN A 298 -14.12 -7.04 2.54
CA ASN A 298 -13.97 -8.25 3.35
C ASN A 298 -15.03 -9.33 3.00
N VAL A 299 -16.28 -8.92 2.74
CA VAL A 299 -17.35 -9.79 2.21
C VAL A 299 -16.94 -10.44 0.89
N ALA A 300 -16.48 -9.65 -0.08
CA ALA A 300 -16.21 -10.13 -1.42
C ALA A 300 -14.90 -10.95 -1.53
N VAL A 301 -13.92 -10.65 -0.68
CA VAL A 301 -12.66 -11.41 -0.59
C VAL A 301 -12.87 -12.79 0.04
N ASP A 302 -13.69 -12.90 1.10
CA ASP A 302 -14.04 -14.22 1.66
C ASP A 302 -14.75 -15.11 0.65
N TRP A 303 -15.69 -14.54 -0.12
CA TRP A 303 -16.34 -15.24 -1.22
C TRP A 303 -15.32 -15.70 -2.28
N ALA A 304 -14.48 -14.81 -2.81
CA ALA A 304 -13.50 -15.16 -3.84
C ALA A 304 -12.46 -16.19 -3.37
N TRP A 305 -12.11 -16.18 -2.10
CA TRP A 305 -11.12 -17.10 -1.53
C TRP A 305 -11.70 -18.46 -1.17
N PHE A 306 -12.95 -18.54 -0.68
CA PHE A 306 -13.49 -19.78 -0.10
C PHE A 306 -14.86 -20.24 -0.64
N GLU A 307 -15.62 -19.39 -1.32
CA GLU A 307 -16.98 -19.64 -1.85
C GLU A 307 -17.94 -20.25 -0.80
N LYS A 308 -17.74 -19.92 0.48
CA LYS A 308 -18.46 -20.53 1.61
C LYS A 308 -19.82 -19.89 1.91
N ASP A 309 -19.98 -18.60 1.60
CA ASP A 309 -21.23 -17.87 1.85
C ASP A 309 -21.73 -17.14 0.61
N SER A 310 -22.71 -17.74 -0.07
CA SER A 310 -23.34 -17.16 -1.26
C SER A 310 -24.16 -15.90 -1.00
N ARG A 311 -24.42 -15.54 0.27
CA ARG A 311 -25.01 -14.23 0.62
C ARG A 311 -24.10 -13.07 0.21
N ALA A 312 -22.78 -13.30 0.15
CA ALA A 312 -21.82 -12.29 -0.31
C ALA A 312 -22.17 -11.71 -1.70
N ILE A 313 -22.67 -12.55 -2.63
CA ILE A 313 -23.11 -12.11 -3.96
C ILE A 313 -24.25 -11.07 -3.82
N GLU A 314 -25.26 -11.38 -3.02
CA GLU A 314 -26.43 -10.51 -2.84
C GLU A 314 -26.07 -9.22 -2.08
N LEU A 315 -25.22 -9.32 -1.05
CA LEU A 315 -24.72 -8.16 -0.30
C LEU A 315 -23.93 -7.21 -1.21
N SER A 316 -23.02 -7.74 -2.04
CA SER A 316 -22.27 -6.97 -3.04
C SER A 316 -23.16 -6.36 -4.11
N ASN A 317 -24.12 -7.13 -4.64
CA ASN A 317 -25.10 -6.61 -5.60
C ASN A 317 -25.93 -5.46 -5.01
N ARG A 318 -26.39 -5.58 -3.75
CA ARG A 318 -27.27 -4.61 -3.10
C ARG A 318 -26.58 -3.26 -2.91
N ILE A 319 -25.36 -3.25 -2.37
CA ILE A 319 -24.62 -2.01 -2.10
C ILE A 319 -24.11 -1.34 -3.40
N LEU A 320 -23.66 -2.12 -4.38
CA LEU A 320 -23.29 -1.58 -5.70
C LEU A 320 -24.51 -1.00 -6.43
N SER A 321 -25.67 -1.66 -6.38
CA SER A 321 -26.92 -1.12 -6.94
C SER A 321 -27.34 0.18 -6.26
N PHE A 322 -27.15 0.29 -4.94
CA PHE A 322 -27.40 1.54 -4.22
C PHE A 322 -26.51 2.68 -4.73
N TYR A 323 -25.19 2.47 -4.81
CA TYR A 323 -24.26 3.50 -5.28
C TYR A 323 -24.43 3.84 -6.78
N HIS A 324 -24.73 2.86 -7.63
CA HIS A 324 -24.99 3.07 -9.07
C HIS A 324 -26.27 3.89 -9.31
N SER A 325 -27.31 3.66 -8.50
CA SER A 325 -28.59 4.40 -8.61
C SER A 325 -28.53 5.89 -8.21
N ARG A 326 -27.38 6.41 -7.79
CA ARG A 326 -27.26 7.82 -7.36
C ARG A 326 -27.15 8.76 -8.57
N VAL A 327 -28.17 9.59 -8.77
CA VAL A 327 -28.33 10.48 -9.95
C VAL A 327 -27.12 11.40 -10.22
N ASN A 328 -26.42 11.85 -9.17
CA ASN A 328 -25.26 12.74 -9.27
C ASN A 328 -23.93 12.01 -8.96
N GLY A 329 -23.91 10.68 -9.06
CA GLY A 329 -22.84 9.85 -8.48
C GLY A 329 -23.00 9.68 -6.96
N TYR A 330 -22.21 8.78 -6.38
CA TYR A 330 -22.21 8.52 -4.94
C TYR A 330 -21.13 9.31 -4.21
N VAL A 331 -21.33 9.51 -2.90
CA VAL A 331 -20.39 10.20 -1.99
C VAL A 331 -19.81 9.22 -0.97
N THR A 332 -18.90 9.64 -0.10
CA THR A 332 -18.36 8.75 0.95
C THR A 332 -19.32 8.52 2.10
N VAL A 333 -19.89 9.56 2.69
CA VAL A 333 -20.68 9.44 3.92
C VAL A 333 -22.18 9.49 3.67
N TYR A 334 -22.90 8.51 4.20
CA TYR A 334 -24.35 8.37 4.12
C TYR A 334 -24.97 8.06 5.49
N THR A 335 -26.21 8.49 5.72
CA THR A 335 -27.06 7.80 6.70
C THR A 335 -27.38 6.39 6.21
N MET A 336 -27.73 5.47 7.12
CA MET A 336 -28.11 4.10 6.73
C MET A 336 -29.28 4.05 5.74
N ALA A 337 -30.18 5.04 5.79
CA ALA A 337 -31.29 5.22 4.85
C ALA A 337 -30.86 5.65 3.44
N GLY A 338 -29.59 6.03 3.23
CA GLY A 338 -29.03 6.42 1.94
C GLY A 338 -29.02 7.93 1.65
N GLU A 339 -29.25 8.77 2.66
CA GLU A 339 -29.15 10.23 2.52
C GLU A 339 -27.68 10.70 2.65
N PRO A 340 -27.14 11.43 1.67
CA PRO A 340 -25.74 11.86 1.67
C PRO A 340 -25.47 12.86 2.80
N GLN A 341 -24.32 12.74 3.47
CA GLN A 341 -23.89 13.63 4.57
C GLN A 341 -22.67 14.49 4.21
N VAL A 342 -22.04 14.20 3.07
CA VAL A 342 -20.94 14.97 2.46
C VAL A 342 -21.18 15.09 0.95
N ASP A 343 -20.43 15.96 0.29
CA ASP A 343 -20.50 16.23 -1.16
C ASP A 343 -19.27 15.72 -1.95
N TYR A 344 -18.35 15.00 -1.28
CA TYR A 344 -17.14 14.43 -1.88
C TYR A 344 -17.17 12.89 -1.94
N ARG A 345 -16.39 12.32 -2.85
CA ARG A 345 -16.14 10.88 -3.02
C ARG A 345 -14.64 10.60 -2.82
N MET A 346 -14.32 9.77 -1.84
CA MET A 346 -12.94 9.34 -1.56
C MET A 346 -12.47 8.26 -2.53
N GLU A 347 -11.21 8.33 -2.92
CA GLU A 347 -10.53 7.38 -3.80
C GLU A 347 -10.49 5.96 -3.21
N GLY A 348 -10.33 5.85 -1.89
CA GLY A 348 -10.42 4.58 -1.17
C GLY A 348 -11.82 3.95 -1.29
N HIS A 349 -12.89 4.75 -1.34
CA HIS A 349 -14.25 4.24 -1.52
C HIS A 349 -14.45 3.62 -2.90
N VAL A 350 -13.91 4.29 -3.94
CA VAL A 350 -13.91 3.77 -5.31
C VAL A 350 -13.19 2.43 -5.37
N ALA A 351 -12.03 2.34 -4.71
CA ALA A 351 -11.25 1.11 -4.66
C ALA A 351 -12.01 -0.05 -4.00
N MET A 352 -12.61 0.15 -2.83
CA MET A 352 -13.34 -0.93 -2.13
C MET A 352 -14.60 -1.37 -2.88
N ASN A 353 -15.33 -0.43 -3.50
CA ASN A 353 -16.49 -0.78 -4.33
C ASN A 353 -16.08 -1.58 -5.59
N ALA A 354 -14.90 -1.33 -6.16
CA ALA A 354 -14.37 -2.19 -7.22
C ALA A 354 -14.02 -3.60 -6.72
N VAL A 355 -13.59 -3.78 -5.47
CA VAL A 355 -13.36 -5.12 -4.89
C VAL A 355 -14.66 -5.91 -4.72
N ALA A 356 -15.78 -5.25 -4.46
CA ALA A 356 -17.09 -5.91 -4.36
C ALA A 356 -17.47 -6.72 -5.63
N ALA A 357 -16.92 -6.35 -6.79
CA ALA A 357 -17.07 -7.07 -8.06
C ALA A 357 -16.36 -8.45 -8.10
N LEU A 358 -15.58 -8.81 -7.06
CA LEU A 358 -15.13 -10.19 -6.85
C LEU A 358 -16.30 -11.15 -6.53
N ALA A 359 -17.39 -10.64 -5.95
CA ALA A 359 -18.58 -11.41 -5.59
C ALA A 359 -19.86 -10.99 -6.33
N ALA A 360 -20.00 -9.72 -6.73
CA ALA A 360 -21.18 -9.25 -7.46
C ALA A 360 -21.32 -9.92 -8.84
N ASP A 361 -22.56 -10.22 -9.23
CA ASP A 361 -22.93 -10.79 -10.55
C ASP A 361 -23.85 -9.90 -11.40
N ILE A 362 -24.06 -8.65 -10.96
CA ILE A 362 -24.78 -7.62 -11.73
C ILE A 362 -23.90 -6.96 -12.83
N PRO A 363 -24.47 -6.58 -14.00
CA PRO A 363 -23.72 -5.90 -15.06
C PRO A 363 -23.00 -4.62 -14.64
N GLU A 364 -23.61 -3.86 -13.73
CA GLU A 364 -23.13 -2.58 -13.20
C GLU A 364 -21.81 -2.70 -12.42
N ALA A 365 -21.45 -3.91 -11.97
CA ALA A 365 -20.17 -4.16 -11.29
C ALA A 365 -18.95 -3.78 -12.15
N ARG A 366 -19.07 -3.86 -13.48
CA ARG A 366 -18.02 -3.42 -14.41
C ARG A 366 -17.73 -1.92 -14.31
N ASP A 367 -18.73 -1.10 -14.01
CA ASP A 367 -18.55 0.35 -13.95
C ASP A 367 -17.64 0.71 -12.75
N PHE A 368 -17.81 0.05 -11.61
CA PHE A 368 -16.94 0.24 -10.44
C PHE A 368 -15.49 -0.22 -10.67
N VAL A 369 -15.28 -1.34 -11.38
CA VAL A 369 -13.94 -1.79 -11.79
C VAL A 369 -13.31 -0.81 -12.80
N THR A 370 -14.13 -0.20 -13.66
CA THR A 370 -13.67 0.85 -14.60
C THR A 370 -13.31 2.14 -13.87
N ASP A 371 -14.12 2.58 -12.89
CA ASP A 371 -13.83 3.74 -12.04
C ASP A 371 -12.47 3.60 -11.34
N LEU A 372 -12.15 2.44 -10.73
CA LEU A 372 -10.82 2.19 -10.13
C LEU A 372 -9.69 2.15 -11.18
N TRP A 373 -9.96 1.64 -12.39
CA TRP A 373 -8.98 1.63 -13.47
C TRP A 373 -8.62 3.04 -13.95
N GLU A 374 -9.61 3.93 -14.06
CA GLU A 374 -9.42 5.32 -14.50
C GLU A 374 -8.89 6.22 -13.38
N LEU A 375 -9.07 5.85 -12.11
CA LEU A 375 -8.60 6.61 -10.96
C LEU A 375 -7.05 6.71 -10.93
N PRO A 376 -6.48 7.92 -10.76
CA PRO A 376 -5.04 8.09 -10.55
C PRO A 376 -4.61 7.57 -9.17
N VAL A 377 -3.32 7.25 -9.03
CA VAL A 377 -2.74 6.87 -7.74
C VAL A 377 -2.81 8.08 -6.79
N PRO A 378 -3.39 7.97 -5.57
CA PRO A 378 -3.59 9.11 -4.67
C PRO A 378 -2.32 9.92 -4.34
N THR A 379 -2.50 11.23 -4.18
CA THR A 379 -1.44 12.21 -3.83
C THR A 379 -1.98 13.28 -2.88
N GLY A 380 -1.12 14.20 -2.43
CA GLY A 380 -1.52 15.32 -1.57
C GLY A 380 -1.83 14.93 -0.13
N THR A 381 -2.61 15.76 0.56
CA THR A 381 -2.83 15.65 2.02
C THR A 381 -3.52 14.35 2.44
N TYR A 382 -4.58 13.93 1.74
CA TYR A 382 -5.43 12.81 2.16
C TYR A 382 -4.99 11.45 1.59
N ARG A 383 -3.76 11.34 1.10
CA ARG A 383 -3.26 10.15 0.40
C ARG A 383 -2.99 8.94 1.30
N TYR A 384 -2.99 9.07 2.63
CA TYR A 384 -2.77 7.96 3.55
C TYR A 384 -3.86 6.88 3.38
N TYR A 385 -5.08 7.16 3.84
CA TYR A 385 -6.15 6.16 3.83
C TYR A 385 -6.60 5.84 2.40
N ASN A 386 -6.71 6.88 1.57
CA ASN A 386 -6.99 6.72 0.14
C ASN A 386 -5.95 5.87 -0.59
N GLY A 387 -4.66 6.10 -0.36
CA GLY A 387 -3.58 5.39 -1.05
C GLY A 387 -3.46 3.93 -0.62
N LEU A 388 -3.59 3.64 0.68
CA LEU A 388 -3.60 2.27 1.20
C LEU A 388 -4.80 1.48 0.65
N LEU A 389 -6.02 2.03 0.75
CA LEU A 389 -7.21 1.36 0.20
C LEU A 389 -7.18 1.25 -1.33
N TYR A 390 -6.63 2.24 -2.03
CA TYR A 390 -6.39 2.17 -3.47
C TYR A 390 -5.43 1.02 -3.83
N MET A 391 -4.32 0.87 -3.09
CA MET A 391 -3.36 -0.21 -3.34
C MET A 391 -3.94 -1.59 -3.03
N LEU A 392 -4.65 -1.75 -1.90
CA LEU A 392 -5.38 -2.99 -1.59
C LEU A 392 -6.44 -3.30 -2.66
N GLY A 393 -7.21 -2.31 -3.09
CA GLY A 393 -8.19 -2.44 -4.15
C GLY A 393 -7.58 -2.88 -5.48
N LEU A 394 -6.44 -2.29 -5.88
CA LEU A 394 -5.69 -2.74 -7.07
C LEU A 394 -5.20 -4.18 -6.92
N LEU A 395 -4.61 -4.56 -5.79
CA LEU A 395 -4.13 -5.93 -5.55
C LEU A 395 -5.28 -6.95 -5.64
N HIS A 396 -6.42 -6.67 -5.01
CA HIS A 396 -7.59 -7.55 -5.05
C HIS A 396 -8.19 -7.66 -6.46
N THR A 397 -8.42 -6.53 -7.14
CA THR A 397 -9.08 -6.51 -8.47
C THR A 397 -8.18 -6.98 -9.62
N SER A 398 -6.85 -6.97 -9.44
CA SER A 398 -5.87 -7.55 -10.38
C SER A 398 -5.58 -9.03 -10.16
N GLY A 399 -6.04 -9.63 -9.06
CA GLY A 399 -5.68 -11.00 -8.67
C GLY A 399 -4.27 -11.14 -8.10
N GLU A 400 -3.60 -10.02 -7.76
CA GLU A 400 -2.28 -10.01 -7.14
C GLU A 400 -2.32 -10.12 -5.60
N PHE A 401 -3.48 -9.89 -4.96
CA PHE A 401 -3.70 -10.22 -3.55
C PHE A 401 -3.91 -11.74 -3.38
N LYS A 402 -2.81 -12.46 -3.18
CA LYS A 402 -2.73 -13.93 -3.28
C LYS A 402 -2.64 -14.64 -1.93
N ILE A 403 -3.24 -15.82 -1.83
CA ILE A 403 -3.08 -16.73 -0.70
C ILE A 403 -1.71 -17.43 -0.76
N TYR A 404 -0.74 -16.96 0.02
CA TYR A 404 0.53 -17.67 0.22
C TYR A 404 0.34 -18.81 1.23
N LYS A 405 0.20 -20.04 0.73
CA LYS A 405 0.05 -21.26 1.56
C LYS A 405 1.40 -21.74 2.11
N PRO A 406 1.45 -22.40 3.28
CA PRO A 406 2.64 -23.09 3.74
C PRO A 406 3.14 -24.08 2.70
N GLN A 407 4.45 -24.12 2.46
CA GLN A 407 5.05 -25.07 1.53
C GLN A 407 4.71 -26.51 1.98
N SER A 408 4.09 -27.29 1.09
CA SER A 408 3.80 -28.70 1.33
C SER A 408 5.11 -29.43 1.57
N GLY A 409 5.38 -29.76 2.84
CA GLY A 409 6.64 -30.36 3.25
C GLY A 409 6.96 -31.60 2.42
N SER A 410 8.07 -31.54 1.68
CA SER A 410 8.73 -32.74 1.20
C SER A 410 9.17 -33.51 2.44
N SER A 411 8.33 -34.45 2.88
CA SER A 411 8.55 -35.28 4.05
C SER A 411 9.82 -36.10 3.85
N SER A 412 10.95 -35.54 4.29
CA SER A 412 12.23 -36.23 4.42
C SER A 412 12.11 -37.26 5.53
N SER A 413 11.45 -38.37 5.18
CA SER A 413 11.32 -39.57 5.98
C SER A 413 12.68 -40.21 6.15
N SER A 414 13.44 -39.67 7.11
CA SER A 414 14.65 -40.24 7.69
C SER A 414 14.31 -41.55 8.40
N SER A 415 14.06 -42.57 7.58
CA SER A 415 13.79 -43.94 7.99
C SER A 415 15.10 -44.57 8.47
N THR A 416 15.39 -44.35 9.74
CA THR A 416 16.51 -44.97 10.45
C THR A 416 16.37 -46.50 10.38
N SER A 417 17.05 -47.12 9.42
CA SER A 417 17.16 -48.58 9.33
C SER A 417 18.63 -48.99 9.34
N SER A 418 19.05 -49.49 10.49
CA SER A 418 20.37 -50.09 10.70
C SER A 418 20.33 -51.57 10.33
N SER A 419 21.29 -52.04 9.51
CA SER A 419 22.20 -53.16 9.81
C SER A 419 22.71 -53.93 8.58
N SER A 420 23.86 -54.58 8.80
CA SER A 420 24.46 -55.68 8.02
C SER A 420 25.05 -55.41 6.63
N SER A 421 26.37 -55.59 6.56
CA SER A 421 27.18 -55.71 5.37
C SER A 421 27.09 -57.10 4.74
N SER A 422 27.10 -57.16 3.40
CA SER A 422 27.64 -58.31 2.66
C SER A 422 28.11 -57.86 1.27
N SER A 423 29.12 -58.54 0.75
CA SER A 423 29.92 -58.11 -0.41
C SER A 423 29.60 -58.92 -1.68
N SER A 424 29.37 -58.23 -2.79
CA SER A 424 29.57 -58.80 -4.14
C SER A 424 29.85 -57.70 -5.17
N SER A 425 30.75 -58.00 -6.10
CA SER A 425 31.29 -57.07 -7.08
C SER A 425 30.66 -57.24 -8.46
N SER A 426 30.34 -56.13 -9.13
CA SER A 426 30.35 -56.03 -10.60
C SER A 426 30.43 -54.57 -11.05
N SER A 427 31.01 -54.34 -12.22
CA SER A 427 31.53 -53.05 -12.68
C SER A 427 30.91 -52.60 -14.00
N SER A 428 30.50 -51.33 -14.09
CA SER A 428 30.70 -50.49 -15.29
C SER A 428 30.19 -49.04 -15.10
N SER A 429 31.07 -48.07 -15.38
CA SER A 429 30.87 -46.75 -16.04
C SER A 429 29.44 -46.26 -16.36
N SER A 430 29.10 -44.96 -16.28
CA SER A 430 29.94 -43.78 -16.60
C SER A 430 29.41 -42.42 -16.08
N SER A 431 30.32 -41.43 -16.10
CA SER A 431 30.10 -39.97 -16.26
C SER A 431 29.31 -39.20 -15.19
N SER A 432 30.08 -38.62 -14.27
CA SER A 432 29.71 -37.53 -13.35
C SER A 432 29.99 -36.14 -13.95
N SER A 433 29.16 -35.16 -13.62
CA SER A 433 29.60 -33.75 -13.52
C SER A 433 28.73 -33.01 -12.50
N SER A 434 29.29 -32.79 -11.31
CA SER A 434 28.67 -32.10 -10.18
C SER A 434 29.00 -30.61 -10.19
N SER A 435 28.00 -29.75 -9.94
CA SER A 435 28.19 -28.34 -9.59
C SER A 435 27.78 -28.12 -8.14
N SER A 436 28.77 -28.10 -7.25
CA SER A 436 28.60 -27.87 -5.81
C SER A 436 28.66 -26.39 -5.46
N SER A 437 27.73 -25.92 -4.64
CA SER A 437 27.79 -24.63 -3.95
C SER A 437 28.86 -24.63 -2.85
N SER A 438 29.51 -23.48 -2.64
CA SER A 438 30.35 -23.23 -1.45
C SER A 438 30.38 -21.74 -1.14
N SER A 439 30.24 -21.40 0.14
CA SER A 439 30.12 -20.03 0.64
C SER A 439 31.36 -19.56 1.41
N SER A 440 31.41 -18.24 1.63
CA SER A 440 32.20 -17.50 2.64
C SER A 440 33.61 -16.98 2.29
N SER A 441 33.87 -15.80 2.89
CA SER A 441 35.17 -15.23 3.28
C SER A 441 35.93 -14.37 2.25
N GLY A 442 36.24 -13.14 2.67
CA GLY A 442 36.76 -12.05 1.84
C GLY A 442 37.98 -12.38 0.98
N GLY A 443 37.83 -12.08 -0.31
CA GLY A 443 38.88 -12.06 -1.32
C GLY A 443 38.56 -10.97 -2.34
N THR A 444 39.58 -10.48 -3.04
CA THR A 444 39.47 -9.48 -4.10
C THR A 444 38.43 -9.90 -5.15
N SER A 445 37.42 -9.06 -5.37
CA SER A 445 36.31 -9.31 -6.28
C SER A 445 36.79 -9.36 -7.73
N SER A 446 37.02 -10.55 -8.27
CA SER A 446 37.32 -10.73 -9.69
C SER A 446 36.09 -10.45 -10.53
N CYS A 447 36.16 -9.44 -11.40
CA CYS A 447 35.07 -9.08 -12.32
C CYS A 447 35.01 -10.00 -13.56
N THR A 448 35.59 -11.21 -13.49
CA THR A 448 35.61 -12.17 -14.58
C THR A 448 34.21 -12.76 -14.77
N GLY A 449 33.60 -12.54 -15.93
CA GLY A 449 32.25 -13.04 -16.25
C GLY A 449 31.11 -12.13 -15.77
N VAL A 450 31.40 -10.93 -15.28
CA VAL A 450 30.38 -9.91 -14.95
C VAL A 450 30.18 -8.98 -16.15
N ASN A 451 28.93 -8.64 -16.45
CA ASN A 451 28.61 -7.72 -17.54
C ASN A 451 29.16 -6.30 -17.29
N SER A 452 29.50 -5.58 -18.36
CA SER A 452 30.01 -4.21 -18.28
C SER A 452 28.94 -3.22 -18.72
N TYR A 453 28.69 -2.14 -17.98
CA TYR A 453 27.75 -1.11 -18.41
C TYR A 453 28.12 -0.57 -19.81
N PRO A 454 27.17 -0.47 -20.77
CA PRO A 454 25.71 -0.60 -20.64
C PRO A 454 25.11 -1.98 -21.03
N ASP A 455 25.88 -3.06 -21.00
CA ASP A 455 25.40 -4.42 -21.30
C ASP A 455 24.61 -4.98 -20.11
N TRP A 456 23.32 -4.63 -20.01
CA TRP A 456 22.42 -5.05 -18.92
C TRP A 456 22.37 -6.57 -18.69
N VAL A 457 22.06 -6.98 -17.45
CA VAL A 457 22.02 -8.40 -17.05
C VAL A 457 20.65 -9.02 -17.34
N SER A 458 19.59 -8.29 -17.02
CA SER A 458 18.22 -8.79 -16.98
C SER A 458 17.33 -8.12 -18.04
N SER A 459 16.22 -8.79 -18.38
CA SER A 459 15.31 -8.43 -19.48
C SER A 459 13.87 -8.54 -19.00
N ASP A 460 13.01 -7.57 -19.35
CA ASP A 460 11.61 -7.49 -18.89
C ASP A 460 10.74 -8.73 -19.21
N TRP A 461 11.17 -9.59 -20.16
CA TRP A 461 10.55 -10.87 -20.46
C TRP A 461 11.57 -11.90 -20.99
N PRO A 462 11.29 -13.22 -20.85
CA PRO A 462 12.16 -14.27 -21.38
C PRO A 462 12.40 -14.12 -22.89
N GLY A 463 13.67 -13.92 -23.28
CA GLY A 463 14.08 -13.72 -24.68
C GLY A 463 13.95 -12.29 -25.20
N GLY A 464 13.64 -11.31 -24.33
CA GLY A 464 13.76 -9.88 -24.64
C GLY A 464 15.22 -9.40 -24.74
N PRO A 465 15.45 -8.17 -25.19
CA PRO A 465 16.75 -7.52 -25.05
C PRO A 465 16.99 -7.16 -23.57
N ALA A 466 18.21 -7.37 -23.08
CA ALA A 466 18.56 -6.96 -21.74
C ALA A 466 18.59 -5.42 -21.63
N ASN A 467 17.91 -4.89 -20.61
CA ASN A 467 17.65 -3.46 -20.45
C ASN A 467 17.69 -2.94 -19.00
N HIS A 468 17.86 -3.83 -18.01
CA HIS A 468 17.96 -3.49 -16.59
C HIS A 468 18.79 -4.51 -15.80
N ASN A 469 18.98 -4.26 -14.50
CA ASN A 469 19.49 -5.20 -13.52
C ASN A 469 18.46 -5.37 -12.39
N GLU A 470 18.29 -6.60 -11.91
CA GLU A 470 17.42 -6.94 -10.78
C GLU A 470 18.19 -6.94 -9.45
N SER A 471 17.49 -7.03 -8.31
CA SER A 471 18.14 -7.08 -6.99
C SER A 471 19.17 -8.22 -6.90
N GLY A 472 20.41 -7.88 -6.53
CA GLY A 472 21.54 -8.81 -6.47
C GLY A 472 22.31 -8.99 -7.78
N ASP A 473 21.85 -8.47 -8.92
CA ASP A 473 22.59 -8.55 -10.18
C ASP A 473 23.89 -7.73 -10.10
N LEU A 474 25.00 -8.34 -10.53
CA LEU A 474 26.31 -7.71 -10.57
C LEU A 474 26.57 -7.03 -11.92
N MET A 475 27.14 -5.83 -11.88
CA MET A 475 27.62 -5.13 -13.07
C MET A 475 28.93 -4.39 -12.79
N GLN A 476 29.83 -4.34 -13.77
CA GLN A 476 31.04 -3.50 -13.69
C GLN A 476 30.91 -2.20 -14.49
N ASP A 477 31.46 -1.12 -13.93
CA ASP A 477 31.63 0.16 -14.62
C ASP A 477 32.92 0.83 -14.13
N GLY A 478 33.72 1.37 -15.05
CA GLY A 478 34.96 2.10 -14.73
C GLY A 478 35.98 1.31 -13.90
N GLY A 479 36.01 -0.03 -14.02
CA GLY A 479 36.89 -0.90 -13.23
C GLY A 479 36.44 -1.11 -11.78
N LYS A 480 35.18 -0.83 -11.47
CA LYS A 480 34.53 -1.12 -10.18
C LYS A 480 33.39 -2.09 -10.37
N LEU A 481 33.17 -2.95 -9.39
CA LEU A 481 32.07 -3.90 -9.32
C LEU A 481 30.96 -3.35 -8.44
N TYR A 482 29.73 -3.41 -8.92
CA TYR A 482 28.53 -2.99 -8.21
C TYR A 482 27.52 -4.14 -8.15
N SER A 483 26.69 -4.14 -7.11
CA SER A 483 25.50 -4.97 -6.97
C SER A 483 24.29 -4.06 -7.01
N ALA A 484 23.28 -4.40 -7.80
CA ALA A 484 21.99 -3.74 -7.73
C ALA A 484 21.30 -4.09 -6.40
N ASN A 485 20.70 -3.09 -5.76
CA ASN A 485 19.97 -3.22 -4.49
C ASN A 485 18.50 -3.59 -4.75
N TRP A 486 17.94 -3.10 -5.85
CA TRP A 486 16.60 -3.36 -6.39
C TRP A 486 16.63 -3.15 -7.91
N TYR A 487 15.50 -3.36 -8.60
CA TYR A 487 15.37 -3.11 -10.04
C TYR A 487 15.96 -1.76 -10.45
N THR A 488 16.86 -1.74 -11.43
CA THR A 488 17.48 -0.51 -11.91
C THR A 488 17.92 -0.59 -13.37
N ASN A 489 17.66 0.50 -14.11
CA ASN A 489 18.21 0.79 -15.43
C ASN A 489 19.16 2.00 -15.40
N MET A 490 19.60 2.39 -14.21
CA MET A 490 20.50 3.51 -13.97
C MET A 490 21.95 3.05 -13.99
N ARG A 491 22.88 3.94 -14.36
CA ARG A 491 24.30 3.62 -14.51
C ARG A 491 24.92 3.16 -13.17
N PRO A 492 25.74 2.09 -13.11
CA PRO A 492 26.31 1.60 -11.86
C PRO A 492 26.98 2.69 -11.01
N GLY A 493 26.45 2.86 -9.80
CA GLY A 493 26.90 3.87 -8.84
C GLY A 493 26.46 5.32 -9.13
N SER A 494 25.44 5.57 -9.98
CA SER A 494 24.87 6.91 -10.15
C SER A 494 23.97 7.37 -9.00
N ASP A 495 23.36 6.42 -8.29
CA ASP A 495 22.37 6.66 -7.24
C ASP A 495 22.31 5.48 -6.25
N ALA A 496 21.33 5.51 -5.35
CA ALA A 496 21.15 4.53 -4.27
C ALA A 496 20.75 3.11 -4.74
N SER A 497 20.38 2.91 -6.02
CA SER A 497 20.06 1.57 -6.54
C SER A 497 21.27 0.65 -6.66
N TRP A 498 22.49 1.17 -6.45
CA TRP A 498 23.74 0.41 -6.56
C TRP A 498 24.58 0.46 -5.28
N SER A 499 25.01 -0.72 -4.81
CA SER A 499 26.04 -0.86 -3.78
C SER A 499 27.40 -1.18 -4.41
N LEU A 500 28.45 -0.44 -4.01
CA LEU A 500 29.83 -0.73 -4.44
C LEU A 500 30.35 -2.00 -3.76
N VAL A 501 30.67 -3.02 -4.54
CA VAL A 501 31.19 -4.31 -4.06
C VAL A 501 32.72 -4.29 -3.97
N GLY A 502 33.40 -3.66 -4.93
CA GLY A 502 34.87 -3.61 -4.92
C GLY A 502 35.49 -3.04 -6.21
N GLY A 503 36.82 -3.16 -6.32
CA GLY A 503 37.59 -2.82 -7.52
C GLY A 503 37.99 -4.07 -8.33
N CYS A 504 38.00 -3.95 -9.66
CA CYS A 504 38.32 -5.01 -10.60
C CYS A 504 39.84 -5.14 -10.86
N ASP A 505 40.62 -5.51 -9.84
CA ASP A 505 42.08 -5.62 -9.97
C ASP A 505 42.51 -6.87 -10.77
N SER A 506 43.04 -6.65 -11.98
CA SER A 506 43.77 -7.66 -12.75
C SER A 506 45.27 -7.54 -12.48
N SER A 507 45.84 -8.48 -11.71
CA SER A 507 47.25 -8.45 -11.33
C SER A 507 48.18 -8.79 -12.51
N GLY A 508 49.11 -7.89 -12.86
CA GLY A 508 49.99 -8.18 -14.00
C GLY A 508 51.00 -7.14 -14.48
N SER A 509 51.80 -6.48 -13.61
CA SER A 509 53.24 -6.18 -13.86
C SER A 509 53.87 -5.28 -12.79
N SER A 510 55.10 -5.59 -12.42
CA SER A 510 55.90 -4.89 -11.41
C SER A 510 56.81 -3.80 -11.99
N SER A 511 56.95 -2.65 -11.32
CA SER A 511 58.27 -2.13 -10.88
C SER A 511 58.23 -0.76 -10.16
N SER A 512 59.21 -0.58 -9.26
CA SER A 512 59.79 0.68 -8.76
C SER A 512 58.96 1.62 -7.86
N SER A 513 59.31 1.52 -6.57
CA SER A 513 59.18 2.49 -5.49
C SER A 513 59.62 3.94 -5.79
N SER A 514 58.94 4.90 -5.16
CA SER A 514 59.61 6.06 -4.54
C SER A 514 58.81 6.60 -3.35
N SER A 515 59.45 6.66 -2.19
CA SER A 515 58.93 7.24 -0.95
C SER A 515 59.19 8.75 -0.91
N SER A 516 58.23 9.55 -0.45
CA SER A 516 58.44 10.96 -0.09
C SER A 516 57.50 11.39 1.04
N SER A 517 58.08 11.69 2.19
CA SER A 517 57.38 12.18 3.38
C SER A 517 57.35 13.72 3.40
N SER A 518 56.22 14.34 3.78
CA SER A 518 56.08 15.66 4.44
C SER A 518 54.57 15.93 4.61
N ASN A 519 53.93 15.99 5.78
CA ASN A 519 54.15 16.68 7.07
C ASN A 519 53.37 18.01 7.19
N SER A 520 52.73 18.22 8.35
CA SER A 520 52.00 19.43 8.81
C SER A 520 50.71 19.83 8.04
N SER A 521 49.66 20.39 8.65
CA SER A 521 49.53 21.01 9.98
C SER A 521 48.18 20.72 10.67
N SER A 522 48.21 20.56 11.98
CA SER A 522 47.06 20.67 12.88
C SER A 522 46.77 22.12 13.27
N SER A 523 45.51 22.51 13.44
CA SER A 523 45.13 23.74 14.13
C SER A 523 43.97 23.49 15.11
N SER A 524 44.31 23.42 16.39
CA SER A 524 43.39 23.39 17.52
C SER A 524 42.98 24.81 17.94
N SER A 525 41.73 25.00 18.35
CA SER A 525 41.33 26.10 19.22
C SER A 525 40.40 25.57 20.32
N SER A 526 40.62 26.06 21.53
CA SER A 526 40.04 25.49 22.76
C SER A 526 39.27 26.53 23.56
N SER A 527 38.23 26.04 24.24
CA SER A 527 37.68 26.54 25.52
C SER A 527 37.25 28.00 25.65
N SER A 528 35.96 28.19 25.94
CA SER A 528 35.58 28.88 27.17
C SER A 528 34.23 28.37 27.69
N SER A 529 34.11 28.34 29.02
CA SER A 529 32.97 27.81 29.77
C SER A 529 32.37 28.91 30.65
N SER A 530 31.05 28.99 30.74
CA SER A 530 30.36 29.72 31.81
C SER A 530 29.05 29.03 32.16
N SER A 531 28.79 28.92 33.46
CA SER A 531 27.67 28.20 34.06
C SER A 531 26.75 29.15 34.83
N SER A 532 25.64 28.63 35.37
CA SER A 532 24.69 29.28 36.31
C SER A 532 23.76 30.38 35.73
N SER A 533 22.51 30.56 36.19
CA SER A 533 21.61 29.71 36.99
C SER A 533 20.20 30.34 37.07
N SER A 534 19.15 29.51 37.10
CA SER A 534 17.84 29.72 37.79
C SER A 534 17.16 31.11 37.80
N SER A 535 15.90 31.19 37.34
CA SER A 535 14.74 31.34 38.25
C SER A 535 13.36 31.37 37.55
N SER A 536 12.37 30.88 38.31
CA SER A 536 10.93 30.75 38.07
C SER A 536 10.13 32.05 37.88
N SER A 537 9.03 32.02 37.10
CA SER A 537 7.65 32.29 37.58
C SER A 537 6.55 32.28 36.48
N SER A 538 5.45 31.57 36.76
CA SER A 538 4.01 31.95 36.61
C SER A 538 3.68 33.39 36.14
N SER A 539 2.58 33.80 35.50
CA SER A 539 1.21 33.25 35.19
C SER A 539 0.36 34.42 34.61
N SER A 540 -0.82 34.32 33.96
CA SER A 540 -1.64 33.28 33.30
C SER A 540 -2.94 33.95 32.77
N SER A 541 -3.63 33.38 31.76
CA SER A 541 -4.98 33.81 31.24
C SER A 541 -5.04 35.24 30.61
N SER A 542 -5.92 35.62 29.68
CA SER A 542 -7.29 35.14 29.34
C SER A 542 -7.70 35.47 27.88
N SER A 543 -8.84 34.92 27.47
CA SER A 543 -9.78 35.29 26.40
C SER A 543 -9.94 36.81 26.09
N SER A 544 -10.51 37.29 24.96
CA SER A 544 -11.77 36.84 24.33
C SER A 544 -12.05 37.40 22.91
N SER A 545 -12.64 36.57 22.04
CA SER A 545 -13.81 36.81 21.14
C SER A 545 -13.98 38.07 20.23
N SER A 546 -14.22 37.80 18.94
CA SER A 546 -15.30 38.36 18.07
C SER A 546 -15.23 39.86 17.64
N SER A 547 -15.78 40.34 16.50
CA SER A 547 -16.68 39.76 15.49
C SER A 547 -16.52 40.41 14.09
N SER A 548 -16.89 39.66 13.04
CA SER A 548 -17.43 40.07 11.73
C SER A 548 -17.77 41.55 11.42
N SER A 549 -17.42 42.03 10.21
CA SER A 549 -18.42 42.40 9.18
C SER A 549 -17.81 42.76 7.80
N SER A 550 -18.61 42.53 6.77
CA SER A 550 -18.34 42.39 5.34
C SER A 550 -18.31 43.68 4.49
N SER A 551 -17.99 43.48 3.19
CA SER A 551 -18.56 44.14 1.97
C SER A 551 -17.71 45.18 1.18
N SER A 552 -17.20 44.71 0.03
CA SER A 552 -17.35 45.29 -1.33
C SER A 552 -16.73 46.66 -1.73
N SER A 553 -15.59 46.57 -2.43
CA SER A 553 -15.30 47.11 -3.78
C SER A 553 -15.62 48.57 -4.18
N SER A 554 -14.59 49.32 -4.59
CA SER A 554 -14.45 49.87 -5.96
C SER A 554 -13.05 50.48 -6.20
N SER A 555 -12.68 50.67 -7.47
CA SER A 555 -11.33 50.91 -7.97
C SER A 555 -11.01 52.38 -8.29
N SER A 556 -9.73 52.78 -8.22
CA SER A 556 -8.94 53.40 -9.34
C SER A 556 -7.75 54.28 -8.88
N SER A 557 -6.53 53.76 -9.09
CA SER A 557 -5.29 54.44 -9.53
C SER A 557 -4.93 55.88 -9.09
N SER A 558 -3.74 56.06 -8.47
CA SER A 558 -2.60 56.73 -9.14
C SER A 558 -1.24 56.58 -8.42
N SER A 559 -0.39 55.71 -8.99
CA SER A 559 1.07 55.83 -9.16
C SER A 559 1.99 56.44 -8.07
N SER A 560 2.93 55.63 -7.59
CA SER A 560 4.36 56.02 -7.45
C SER A 560 5.27 54.81 -7.75
N SER A 561 6.36 55.05 -8.47
CA SER A 561 7.06 54.02 -9.24
C SER A 561 8.22 53.35 -8.51
N GLY A 562 8.33 52.02 -8.64
CA GLY A 562 9.44 51.22 -8.08
C GLY A 562 9.25 49.71 -8.27
N GLY A 563 8.75 49.29 -9.43
CA GLY A 563 8.48 47.87 -9.72
C GLY A 563 9.64 47.20 -10.45
N THR A 564 10.09 46.05 -9.94
CA THR A 564 10.76 45.03 -10.75
C THR A 564 9.73 44.42 -11.69
N ASP A 565 9.97 44.43 -13.00
CA ASP A 565 9.15 43.71 -13.97
C ASP A 565 9.19 42.21 -13.64
N ILE A 566 8.04 41.70 -13.19
CA ILE A 566 7.86 40.32 -12.71
C ILE A 566 7.99 39.28 -13.82
N CYS A 567 8.04 39.71 -15.08
CA CYS A 567 8.09 38.84 -16.25
C CYS A 567 9.50 38.73 -16.86
N LEU A 568 10.51 39.40 -16.31
CA LEU A 568 11.89 39.32 -16.80
C LEU A 568 12.43 37.88 -16.73
N GLY A 569 12.79 37.33 -17.90
CA GLY A 569 13.39 36.00 -18.03
C GLY A 569 12.41 34.84 -18.06
N ILE A 570 11.10 35.08 -17.93
CA ILE A 570 10.07 34.02 -18.01
C ILE A 570 9.73 33.72 -19.47
N ASN A 571 9.52 32.44 -19.80
CA ASN A 571 9.13 32.00 -21.15
C ASN A 571 7.81 32.65 -21.61
N VAL A 572 7.71 33.00 -22.89
CA VAL A 572 6.49 33.53 -23.52
C VAL A 572 5.85 32.43 -24.37
N TYR A 573 4.55 32.16 -24.18
CA TYR A 573 3.81 31.17 -24.97
C TYR A 573 3.93 31.44 -26.49
N PRO A 574 4.20 30.42 -27.34
CA PRO A 574 4.20 28.98 -27.06
C PRO A 574 5.59 28.37 -26.79
N ASN A 575 6.54 29.13 -26.20
CA ASN A 575 7.84 28.57 -25.81
C ASN A 575 7.70 27.79 -24.49
N TRP A 576 7.29 26.53 -24.61
CA TRP A 576 7.11 25.59 -23.50
C TRP A 576 8.35 25.45 -22.60
N THR A 577 8.12 25.01 -21.36
CA THR A 577 9.14 24.91 -20.31
C THR A 577 9.67 23.49 -20.10
N ALA A 578 8.86 22.48 -20.42
CA ALA A 578 9.17 21.06 -20.24
C ALA A 578 8.91 20.22 -21.51
N ALA A 579 9.53 19.04 -21.57
CA ALA A 579 9.44 18.06 -22.65
C ALA A 579 9.12 16.67 -22.09
N ASP A 580 8.38 15.85 -22.83
CA ASP A 580 7.90 14.53 -22.36
C ASP A 580 9.04 13.51 -22.09
N TRP A 581 10.30 13.84 -22.41
CA TRP A 581 11.52 13.10 -22.02
C TRP A 581 12.78 13.98 -22.06
N SER A 582 13.85 13.55 -21.39
CA SER A 582 15.14 14.26 -21.38
C SER A 582 15.73 14.40 -22.79
N GLY A 583 16.02 15.64 -23.20
CA GLY A 583 16.49 15.97 -24.55
C GLY A 583 15.38 16.03 -25.63
N GLY A 584 14.11 15.85 -25.26
CA GLY A 584 12.96 16.05 -26.14
C GLY A 584 12.70 17.52 -26.49
N GLN A 585 11.82 17.76 -27.47
CA GLN A 585 11.35 19.12 -27.77
C GLN A 585 10.40 19.60 -26.66
N LEU A 586 10.62 20.81 -26.14
CA LEU A 586 9.73 21.43 -25.17
C LEU A 586 8.33 21.59 -25.77
N ASN A 587 7.33 21.01 -25.11
CA ASN A 587 5.96 20.90 -25.64
C ASN A 587 4.84 21.02 -24.58
N HIS A 588 5.18 21.25 -23.31
CA HIS A 588 4.23 21.48 -22.21
C HIS A 588 4.84 22.31 -21.07
N SER A 589 4.05 22.56 -20.03
CA SER A 589 4.51 23.09 -18.75
C SER A 589 4.09 22.17 -17.62
N GLU A 590 4.98 21.99 -16.63
CA GLU A 590 4.75 21.18 -15.44
C GLU A 590 4.21 22.03 -14.27
N GLY A 591 3.74 21.37 -13.21
CA GLY A 591 3.22 22.07 -12.02
C GLY A 591 4.28 23.01 -11.40
N GLY A 592 3.95 24.30 -11.30
CA GLY A 592 4.82 25.37 -10.82
C GLY A 592 5.55 26.16 -11.93
N ASP A 593 5.55 25.68 -13.17
CA ASP A 593 6.18 26.40 -14.29
C ASP A 593 5.47 27.72 -14.58
N SER A 594 6.25 28.78 -14.80
CA SER A 594 5.73 30.11 -15.11
C SER A 594 5.81 30.42 -16.61
N MET A 595 4.75 31.01 -17.15
CA MET A 595 4.68 31.41 -18.56
C MET A 595 3.92 32.72 -18.78
N GLN A 596 4.40 33.54 -19.71
CA GLN A 596 3.74 34.76 -20.13
C GLN A 596 2.76 34.49 -21.28
N HIS A 597 1.55 35.05 -21.18
CA HIS A 597 0.60 35.11 -22.28
C HIS A 597 -0.23 36.41 -22.21
N GLY A 598 -0.47 37.06 -23.35
CA GLY A 598 -1.35 38.24 -23.43
C GLY A 598 -0.96 39.44 -22.55
N GLY A 599 0.32 39.59 -22.16
CA GLY A 599 0.78 40.62 -21.23
C GLY A 599 0.60 40.29 -19.75
N ASN A 600 0.28 39.04 -19.42
CA ASN A 600 0.17 38.54 -18.05
C ASN A 600 1.10 37.35 -17.80
N LEU A 601 1.50 37.21 -16.54
CA LEU A 601 2.24 36.07 -16.01
C LEU A 601 1.26 35.05 -15.42
N TYR A 602 1.39 33.79 -15.85
CA TYR A 602 0.65 32.65 -15.30
C TYR A 602 1.62 31.64 -14.70
N SER A 603 1.15 30.89 -13.70
CA SER A 603 1.80 29.69 -13.18
C SER A 603 0.92 28.47 -13.48
N ALA A 604 1.52 27.39 -13.96
CA ALA A 604 0.83 26.13 -14.22
C ALA A 604 0.53 25.42 -12.89
N ASN A 605 -0.72 25.03 -12.69
CA ASN A 605 -1.17 24.35 -11.46
C ASN A 605 -0.79 22.85 -11.47
N TRP A 606 -0.65 22.26 -12.66
CA TRP A 606 -0.25 20.87 -12.94
C TRP A 606 0.17 20.77 -14.43
N TYR A 607 0.59 19.59 -14.88
CA TYR A 607 0.93 19.31 -16.28
C TYR A 607 -0.10 19.89 -17.26
N THR A 608 0.33 20.74 -18.19
CA THR A 608 -0.59 21.33 -19.17
C THR A 608 0.04 21.61 -20.53
N LYS A 609 -0.76 21.37 -21.56
CA LYS A 609 -0.53 21.71 -22.97
C LYS A 609 -1.51 22.80 -23.47
N SER A 610 -2.28 23.43 -22.56
CA SER A 610 -3.26 24.47 -22.87
C SER A 610 -2.67 25.88 -22.82
N VAL A 611 -3.34 26.85 -23.44
CA VAL A 611 -2.85 28.24 -23.55
C VAL A 611 -2.88 28.89 -22.15
N PRO A 612 -1.84 29.62 -21.70
CA PRO A 612 -1.86 30.20 -20.37
C PRO A 612 -3.05 31.13 -20.14
N GLY A 613 -3.87 30.76 -19.15
CA GLY A 613 -5.13 31.42 -18.81
C GLY A 613 -6.37 30.94 -19.57
N SER A 614 -6.32 29.89 -20.40
CA SER A 614 -7.51 29.37 -21.11
C SER A 614 -8.44 28.50 -20.27
N ASP A 615 -7.93 27.90 -19.20
CA ASP A 615 -8.66 26.98 -18.32
C ASP A 615 -8.02 26.91 -16.92
N ALA A 616 -8.53 26.00 -16.07
CA ALA A 616 -8.13 25.86 -14.68
C ALA A 616 -6.69 25.34 -14.45
N SER A 617 -5.96 24.89 -15.48
CA SER A 617 -4.56 24.48 -15.31
C SER A 617 -3.61 25.66 -15.11
N TRP A 618 -4.09 26.90 -15.18
CA TRP A 618 -3.28 28.11 -15.03
C TRP A 618 -3.83 29.05 -13.96
N THR A 619 -2.96 29.52 -13.07
CA THR A 619 -3.25 30.60 -12.11
C THR A 619 -2.62 31.90 -12.60
N LEU A 620 -3.39 32.99 -12.67
CA LEU A 620 -2.89 34.33 -12.97
C LEU A 620 -2.05 34.84 -11.78
N VAL A 621 -0.76 35.09 -12.02
CA VAL A 621 0.19 35.59 -11.00
C VAL A 621 0.21 37.13 -10.98
N GLY A 622 0.13 37.76 -12.15
CA GLY A 622 0.13 39.23 -12.28
C GLY A 622 0.23 39.71 -13.73
N SER A 623 0.27 41.02 -13.93
CA SER A 623 0.46 41.63 -15.25
C SER A 623 1.90 42.06 -15.47
N CYS A 624 2.42 41.83 -16.68
CA CYS A 624 3.73 42.30 -17.14
C CYS A 624 3.60 43.78 -17.57
N ASN A 625 3.92 44.71 -16.68
CA ASN A 625 3.85 46.17 -16.89
C ASN A 625 5.13 46.89 -16.45
#